data_AF-A0A7Y2B5L8-F1
#
_entry.id   AF-A0A7Y2B5L8-F1
#
_cell.length_a   1.000
_cell.length_b   1.000
_cell.length_c   1.000
_cell.angle_alpha   90.00
_cell.angle_beta   90.00
_cell.angle_gamma   90.00
#
_symmetry.space_group_name_H-M   'P 1'
#
loop_
_entity.id
_entity.type
_entity.pdbx_description
1 polymer ?
#
loop_
_entity_poly.entity_id
_entity_poly.type
_entity_poly.pdbx_seq_one_letter_code
_entity_poly.pdbx_strand_id
1 'polypeptide(L)'
;GRPEIEKDQVGAVTMVGPDIVRDATRKIGEEGKLHTSNVEWTAIKGKYFAVALEFDGDPGAEVLIRKAPAVDRAWFEAKIPIRSPMGSSDSFGLYLVPLDFEILQAEGHGLERMLDLGWAIIEPISRLLLKFMNFLYKFIPNYGWVIIIVSVVSKVILHPLSRKQFQSMKDMQNVQGPMQKLREKHKDDPQKLNKEMMELYKREGINPMGGCFPMLLQMPVFFALFQVLNKTIELRHASWFGWINDLSRPEVLFEMPFPIPFLGSGFSLLPIVMGGLMFWQQKMSTVDPRQKAMVYMMPILFTFLFYRFPSGLVLYWLVNNVMSIAQQRSIQKAGGKPKKDADAGPGADATTPQPAAGKHSKPGKAKARGKKSRATAKEIT
;
A
#
# COMPACT_ATOMS: atom_id res chain seq x y z
N GLY A 1 -30.91 2.03 15.77
CA GLY A 1 -30.28 2.98 14.83
C GLY A 1 -29.79 2.20 13.62
N ARG A 2 -30.15 2.62 12.40
CA ARG A 2 -29.59 1.99 11.20
C ARG A 2 -28.08 2.20 11.22
N PRO A 3 -27.26 1.16 11.00
CA PRO A 3 -25.84 1.37 10.76
C PRO A 3 -25.74 2.38 9.61
N GLU A 4 -24.97 3.41 9.84
CA GLU A 4 -24.61 4.43 8.85
C GLU A 4 -24.06 3.66 7.66
N ILE A 5 -24.91 3.38 6.67
CA ILE A 5 -24.51 2.70 5.42
C ILE A 5 -23.37 3.56 4.92
N GLU A 6 -22.15 3.02 4.91
CA GLU A 6 -20.94 3.74 4.51
C GLU A 6 -21.27 4.50 3.22
N LYS A 7 -21.45 5.82 3.33
CA LYS A 7 -21.95 6.70 2.27
C LYS A 7 -21.08 6.67 1.01
N ASP A 8 -19.90 6.05 1.12
CA ASP A 8 -18.93 5.81 0.07
C ASP A 8 -19.11 4.55 -0.76
N GLN A 9 -19.99 3.65 -0.33
CA GLN A 9 -20.12 2.34 -0.97
C GLN A 9 -21.38 2.21 -1.81
N VAL A 10 -22.26 3.22 -1.76
CA VAL A 10 -23.39 3.35 -2.67
C VAL A 10 -23.01 4.28 -3.82
N GLY A 11 -23.09 3.79 -5.05
CA GLY A 11 -22.79 4.57 -6.24
C GLY A 11 -23.34 3.93 -7.51
N ALA A 12 -23.29 4.69 -8.60
CA ALA A 12 -23.64 4.19 -9.92
C ALA A 12 -22.38 3.74 -10.67
N VAL A 13 -22.52 2.69 -11.48
CA VAL A 13 -21.51 2.21 -12.40
C VAL A 13 -22.16 2.03 -13.76
N THR A 14 -21.55 2.59 -14.79
CA THR A 14 -22.09 2.52 -16.16
C THR A 14 -20.98 2.06 -17.09
N MET A 15 -21.29 1.09 -17.95
CA MET A 15 -20.41 0.66 -19.04
C MET A 15 -20.76 1.44 -20.31
N VAL A 16 -19.77 2.16 -20.83
CA VAL A 16 -19.90 3.09 -21.95
C VAL A 16 -18.90 2.61 -23.00
N GLY A 17 -19.36 1.75 -23.91
CA GLY A 17 -18.49 0.94 -24.76
C GLY A 17 -17.44 0.16 -23.95
N PRO A 18 -16.13 0.27 -24.24
CA PRO A 18 -15.10 -0.50 -23.53
C PRO A 18 -14.81 0.02 -22.11
N ASP A 19 -15.29 1.22 -21.77
CA ASP A 19 -14.92 1.94 -20.56
C ASP A 19 -15.96 1.77 -19.44
N ILE A 20 -15.48 1.79 -18.18
CA ILE A 20 -16.33 1.73 -16.99
C ILE A 20 -16.26 3.07 -16.27
N VAL A 21 -17.39 3.75 -16.22
CA VAL A 21 -17.55 5.01 -15.50
C VAL A 21 -18.14 4.73 -14.12
N ARG A 22 -17.49 5.25 -13.06
CA ARG A 22 -17.90 5.08 -11.67
C ARG A 22 -18.30 6.42 -11.07
N ASP A 23 -19.59 6.56 -10.76
CA ASP A 23 -20.18 7.77 -10.22
C ASP A 23 -20.50 7.60 -8.73
N ALA A 24 -19.57 8.05 -7.89
CA ALA A 24 -19.77 8.10 -6.45
C ALA A 24 -20.91 9.06 -6.11
N THR A 25 -21.88 8.62 -5.30
CA THR A 25 -23.08 9.41 -4.93
C THR A 25 -22.74 10.83 -4.45
N ARG A 26 -21.63 10.99 -3.71
CA ARG A 26 -21.19 12.29 -3.17
C ARG A 26 -20.66 13.27 -4.22
N LYS A 27 -20.30 12.78 -5.41
CA LYS A 27 -19.75 13.57 -6.54
C LYS A 27 -20.80 13.87 -7.61
N ILE A 28 -22.07 13.52 -7.38
CA ILE A 28 -23.17 13.81 -8.29
C ILE A 28 -23.74 15.17 -7.89
N GLY A 29 -23.63 16.15 -8.81
CA GLY A 29 -24.22 17.47 -8.64
C GLY A 29 -25.75 17.45 -8.83
N GLU A 30 -26.39 18.60 -8.62
CA GLU A 30 -27.85 18.74 -8.71
C GLU A 30 -28.41 18.42 -10.09
N GLU A 31 -27.65 18.74 -11.16
CA GLU A 31 -28.04 18.46 -12.55
C GLU A 31 -27.93 16.97 -12.93
N GLY A 32 -27.24 16.18 -12.10
CA GLY A 32 -26.93 14.78 -12.40
C GLY A 32 -25.76 14.61 -13.38
N LYS A 33 -25.56 13.39 -13.85
CA LYS A 33 -24.55 13.03 -14.85
C LYS A 33 -25.18 12.24 -15.97
N LEU A 34 -25.12 12.79 -17.18
CA LEU A 34 -25.68 12.17 -18.37
C LEU A 34 -24.59 11.40 -19.12
N HIS A 35 -24.89 10.14 -19.46
CA HIS A 35 -24.07 9.27 -20.30
C HIS A 35 -24.88 8.95 -21.56
N THR A 36 -24.39 9.35 -22.74
CA THR A 36 -25.15 9.27 -24.01
C THR A 36 -24.49 8.44 -25.10
N SER A 37 -23.29 7.90 -24.85
CA SER A 37 -22.46 7.26 -25.89
C SER A 37 -22.36 5.75 -25.68
N ASN A 38 -23.18 4.96 -26.40
CA ASN A 38 -23.09 3.49 -26.43
C ASN A 38 -23.08 2.84 -25.04
N VAL A 39 -24.11 3.14 -24.24
CA VAL A 39 -24.25 2.58 -22.91
C VAL A 39 -24.71 1.13 -23.01
N GLU A 40 -23.86 0.19 -22.62
CA GLU A 40 -24.17 -1.26 -22.66
C GLU A 40 -25.00 -1.68 -21.44
N TRP A 41 -24.66 -1.16 -20.26
CA TRP A 41 -25.43 -1.33 -19.04
C TRP A 41 -25.16 -0.23 -18.02
N THR A 42 -26.09 -0.05 -17.09
CA THR A 42 -25.93 0.80 -15.91
C THR A 42 -26.39 0.08 -14.65
N ALA A 43 -25.75 0.37 -13.51
CA ALA A 43 -26.05 -0.28 -12.26
C ALA A 43 -25.95 0.67 -11.07
N ILE A 44 -26.80 0.44 -10.07
CA ILE A 44 -26.61 0.98 -8.71
C ILE A 44 -26.12 -0.17 -7.86
N LYS A 45 -25.02 0.06 -7.16
CA LYS A 45 -24.45 -0.95 -6.27
C LYS A 45 -24.22 -0.40 -4.88
N GLY A 46 -24.32 -1.29 -3.90
CA GLY A 46 -23.81 -1.12 -2.55
C GLY A 46 -22.48 -1.85 -2.35
N LYS A 47 -22.18 -2.21 -1.10
CA LYS A 47 -20.98 -3.01 -0.75
C LYS A 47 -20.99 -4.42 -1.36
N TYR A 48 -22.16 -5.07 -1.31
CA TYR A 48 -22.28 -6.51 -1.57
C TYR A 48 -23.34 -6.86 -2.63
N PHE A 49 -24.18 -5.92 -3.04
CA PHE A 49 -25.30 -6.19 -3.95
C PHE A 49 -25.39 -5.07 -4.99
N ALA A 50 -25.91 -5.42 -6.16
CA ALA A 50 -26.17 -4.48 -7.25
C ALA A 50 -27.53 -4.73 -7.89
N VAL A 51 -28.10 -3.66 -8.44
CA VAL A 51 -29.19 -3.70 -9.40
C VAL A 51 -28.66 -3.13 -10.69
N ALA A 52 -28.68 -3.90 -11.77
CA ALA A 52 -28.18 -3.50 -13.07
C ALA A 52 -29.25 -3.64 -14.15
N LEU A 53 -29.24 -2.70 -15.08
CA LEU A 53 -30.05 -2.69 -16.28
C LEU A 53 -29.10 -2.76 -17.48
N GLU A 54 -29.26 -3.81 -18.29
CA GLU A 54 -28.50 -4.08 -19.50
C GLU A 54 -29.39 -3.82 -20.72
N PHE A 55 -28.80 -3.20 -21.75
CA PHE A 55 -29.50 -2.62 -22.89
C PHE A 55 -29.33 -3.42 -24.19
N ASP A 56 -28.97 -4.71 -24.11
CA ASP A 56 -28.78 -5.64 -25.23
C ASP A 56 -28.01 -5.04 -26.43
N GLY A 57 -26.99 -4.23 -26.15
CA GLY A 57 -26.16 -3.57 -27.15
C GLY A 57 -26.84 -2.45 -27.96
N ASP A 58 -27.96 -1.88 -27.51
CA ASP A 58 -28.59 -0.71 -28.15
C ASP A 58 -27.65 0.52 -28.06
N PRO A 59 -27.07 1.00 -29.17
CA PRO A 59 -26.13 2.11 -29.16
C PRO A 59 -26.76 3.46 -28.81
N GLY A 60 -28.08 3.53 -28.62
CA GLY A 60 -28.83 4.76 -28.34
C GLY A 60 -29.16 5.02 -26.87
N ALA A 61 -28.92 4.09 -25.94
CA ALA A 61 -29.33 4.26 -24.54
C ALA A 61 -28.65 5.48 -23.89
N GLU A 62 -29.46 6.38 -23.34
CA GLU A 62 -29.00 7.52 -22.54
C GLU A 62 -29.29 7.24 -21.06
N VAL A 63 -28.28 7.37 -20.20
CA VAL A 63 -28.45 7.14 -18.77
C VAL A 63 -28.12 8.41 -18.00
N LEU A 64 -29.10 8.93 -17.27
CA LEU A 64 -28.95 10.06 -16.37
C LEU A 64 -28.87 9.57 -14.93
N ILE A 65 -27.68 9.68 -14.33
CA ILE A 65 -27.49 9.39 -12.91
C ILE A 65 -27.82 10.63 -12.08
N ARG A 66 -28.68 10.50 -11.06
CA ARG A 66 -29.03 11.57 -10.12
C ARG A 66 -28.86 11.13 -8.68
N LYS A 67 -28.71 12.12 -7.79
CA LYS A 67 -28.73 11.90 -6.35
C LYS A 67 -30.17 11.96 -5.85
N ALA A 68 -30.58 11.03 -4.99
CA ALA A 68 -31.90 11.11 -4.37
C ALA A 68 -31.88 12.21 -3.28
N PRO A 69 -32.83 13.17 -3.28
CA PRO A 69 -32.84 14.26 -2.30
C PRO A 69 -33.07 13.79 -0.86
N ALA A 70 -33.91 12.77 -0.69
CA ALA A 70 -34.40 12.32 0.63
C ALA A 70 -33.54 11.23 1.28
N VAL A 71 -32.70 10.54 0.50
CA VAL A 71 -31.86 9.43 0.97
C VAL A 71 -30.53 9.59 0.27
N ASP A 72 -29.41 9.63 0.99
CA ASP A 72 -28.05 9.81 0.45
C ASP A 72 -27.61 8.60 -0.39
N ARG A 73 -28.34 8.34 -1.48
CA ARG A 73 -28.22 7.21 -2.42
C ARG A 73 -28.29 7.76 -3.84
N ALA A 74 -27.53 7.16 -4.74
CA ALA A 74 -27.71 7.37 -6.17
C ALA A 74 -28.96 6.63 -6.65
N TRP A 75 -29.65 7.22 -7.62
CA TRP A 75 -30.61 6.55 -8.48
C TRP A 75 -30.28 6.92 -9.94
N PHE A 76 -30.73 6.11 -10.89
CA PHE A 76 -30.59 6.45 -12.31
C PHE A 76 -31.95 6.50 -12.96
N GLU A 77 -32.04 7.36 -13.96
CA GLU A 77 -33.08 7.40 -14.96
C GLU A 77 -32.43 6.96 -16.27
N ALA A 78 -32.85 5.82 -16.81
CA ALA A 78 -32.42 5.37 -18.13
C ALA A 78 -33.48 5.79 -19.16
N LYS A 79 -33.08 6.59 -20.14
CA LYS A 79 -33.86 6.92 -21.32
C LYS A 79 -33.39 6.04 -22.46
N ILE A 80 -34.23 5.07 -22.79
CA ILE A 80 -33.94 4.10 -23.84
C ILE A 80 -34.73 4.54 -25.08
N PRO A 81 -34.07 4.95 -26.18
CA PRO A 81 -34.80 5.31 -27.39
C PRO A 81 -35.30 4.03 -28.06
N ILE A 82 -36.62 3.82 -28.04
CA ILE A 82 -37.25 2.74 -28.81
C ILE A 82 -37.02 3.02 -30.30
N ARG A 83 -36.06 2.33 -30.91
CA ARG A 83 -35.70 2.43 -32.34
C ARG A 83 -36.12 1.21 -33.15
N SER A 84 -36.73 0.24 -32.48
CA SER A 84 -37.25 -0.98 -33.07
C SER A 84 -38.26 -0.69 -34.20
N PRO A 85 -38.02 -1.15 -35.45
CA PRO A 85 -39.02 -1.13 -36.50
C PRO A 85 -40.35 -1.75 -36.04
N MET A 86 -41.45 -1.37 -36.68
CA MET A 86 -42.77 -1.89 -36.33
C MET A 86 -42.78 -3.43 -36.50
N GLY A 87 -42.85 -4.16 -35.39
CA GLY A 87 -42.78 -5.63 -35.36
C GLY A 87 -41.49 -6.24 -34.79
N SER A 88 -40.48 -5.44 -34.40
CA SER A 88 -39.36 -5.94 -33.58
C SER A 88 -39.63 -5.80 -32.08
N SER A 89 -39.02 -6.69 -31.30
CA SER A 89 -39.08 -6.70 -29.84
C SER A 89 -37.80 -6.14 -29.25
N ASP A 90 -37.91 -5.17 -28.34
CA ASP A 90 -36.77 -4.72 -27.52
C ASP A 90 -36.64 -5.63 -26.28
N SER A 91 -35.43 -6.11 -26.01
CA SER A 91 -35.06 -6.90 -24.83
C SER A 91 -34.20 -6.08 -23.88
N PHE A 92 -34.44 -6.22 -22.57
CA PHE A 92 -33.63 -5.60 -21.52
C PHE A 92 -33.38 -6.61 -20.41
N GLY A 93 -32.14 -6.65 -19.91
CA GLY A 93 -31.77 -7.48 -18.76
C GLY A 93 -31.85 -6.69 -17.46
N LEU A 94 -32.66 -7.15 -16.50
CA LEU A 94 -32.66 -6.61 -15.12
C LEU A 94 -32.01 -7.61 -14.17
N TYR A 95 -30.85 -7.26 -13.64
CA TYR A 95 -30.07 -8.11 -12.74
C TYR A 95 -30.17 -7.60 -11.30
N LEU A 96 -30.67 -8.43 -10.39
CA LEU A 96 -30.66 -8.19 -8.95
C LEU A 96 -29.73 -9.21 -8.30
N VAL A 97 -28.45 -8.86 -8.19
CA VAL A 97 -27.39 -9.84 -8.01
C VAL A 97 -26.44 -9.47 -6.86
N PRO A 98 -25.87 -10.46 -6.17
CA PRO A 98 -24.73 -10.23 -5.30
C PRO A 98 -23.52 -9.81 -6.15
N LEU A 99 -22.64 -9.00 -5.55
CA LEU A 99 -21.35 -8.63 -6.13
C LEU A 99 -20.35 -9.78 -5.94
N ASP A 100 -20.63 -10.88 -6.62
CA ASP A 100 -19.81 -12.09 -6.71
C ASP A 100 -19.19 -12.19 -8.10
N PHE A 101 -17.88 -12.45 -8.18
CA PHE A 101 -17.18 -12.45 -9.46
C PHE A 101 -17.59 -13.60 -10.38
N GLU A 102 -17.80 -14.81 -9.84
CA GLU A 102 -18.14 -15.97 -10.68
C GLU A 102 -19.56 -15.86 -11.22
N ILE A 103 -20.50 -15.38 -10.40
CA ILE A 103 -21.90 -15.14 -10.83
C ILE A 103 -21.94 -14.07 -11.93
N LEU A 104 -21.36 -12.90 -11.69
CA LEU A 104 -21.39 -11.80 -12.65
C LEU A 104 -20.68 -12.16 -13.97
N GLN A 105 -19.59 -12.93 -13.89
CA GLN A 105 -18.88 -13.38 -15.09
C GLN A 105 -19.70 -14.40 -15.89
N ALA A 106 -20.51 -15.24 -15.23
CA ALA A 106 -21.34 -16.24 -15.88
C ALA A 106 -22.54 -15.65 -16.64
N GLU A 107 -23.09 -14.53 -16.16
CA GLU A 107 -24.17 -13.81 -16.83
C GLU A 107 -23.74 -13.21 -18.18
N GLY A 108 -22.44 -12.92 -18.36
CA GLY A 108 -21.92 -12.27 -19.56
C GLY A 108 -22.01 -10.74 -19.50
N HIS A 109 -21.90 -10.06 -20.64
CA HIS A 109 -22.04 -8.59 -20.78
C HIS A 109 -21.03 -7.73 -19.98
N GLY A 110 -19.97 -8.34 -19.42
CA GLY A 110 -18.94 -7.62 -18.67
C GLY A 110 -19.41 -7.09 -17.31
N LEU A 111 -20.48 -7.65 -16.74
CA LEU A 111 -21.06 -7.22 -15.46
C LEU A 111 -20.07 -7.40 -14.29
N GLU A 112 -19.09 -8.30 -14.40
CA GLU A 112 -18.05 -8.48 -13.38
C GLU A 112 -17.20 -7.22 -13.18
N ARG A 113 -17.18 -6.31 -14.16
CA ARG A 113 -16.47 -5.01 -14.09
C ARG A 113 -17.17 -4.02 -13.15
N MET A 114 -18.38 -4.32 -12.67
CA MET A 114 -19.00 -3.61 -11.54
C MET A 114 -18.18 -3.72 -10.25
N LEU A 115 -17.40 -4.79 -10.10
CA LEU A 115 -16.49 -4.95 -8.97
C LEU A 115 -15.38 -3.90 -9.05
N ASP A 116 -15.21 -3.16 -7.96
CA ASP A 116 -14.15 -2.16 -7.84
C ASP A 116 -12.90 -2.81 -7.25
N LEU A 117 -12.10 -3.41 -8.13
CA LEU A 117 -10.91 -4.16 -7.76
C LEU A 117 -9.65 -3.27 -7.60
N GLY A 118 -9.81 -1.94 -7.56
CA GLY A 118 -8.72 -0.98 -7.35
C GLY A 118 -8.39 -0.15 -8.57
N TRP A 119 -7.34 0.66 -8.46
CA TRP A 119 -6.88 1.50 -9.57
C TRP A 119 -6.22 0.65 -10.67
N ALA A 120 -6.04 1.22 -11.86
CA ALA A 120 -5.62 0.51 -13.08
C ALA A 120 -4.35 -0.37 -12.93
N ILE A 121 -3.39 0.03 -12.08
CA ILE A 121 -2.14 -0.73 -11.83
C ILE A 121 -2.38 -1.95 -10.92
N ILE A 122 -3.37 -1.88 -10.03
CA ILE A 122 -3.66 -2.92 -9.02
C ILE A 122 -4.79 -3.85 -9.48
N GLU A 123 -5.76 -3.36 -10.24
CA GLU A 123 -6.89 -4.15 -10.72
C GLU A 123 -6.49 -5.51 -11.35
N PRO A 124 -5.47 -5.60 -12.22
CA PRO A 124 -5.04 -6.88 -12.77
C PRO A 124 -4.56 -7.87 -11.70
N ILE A 125 -3.85 -7.36 -10.69
CA ILE A 125 -3.34 -8.14 -9.57
C ILE A 125 -4.51 -8.62 -8.71
N SER A 126 -5.45 -7.74 -8.38
CA SER A 126 -6.66 -8.07 -7.62
C SER A 126 -7.51 -9.13 -8.32
N ARG A 127 -7.71 -9.01 -9.64
CA ARG A 127 -8.48 -9.98 -10.42
C ARG A 127 -7.81 -11.35 -10.45
N LEU A 128 -6.50 -11.38 -10.67
CA LEU A 128 -5.71 -12.62 -10.61
C LEU A 128 -5.79 -13.26 -9.22
N LEU A 129 -5.66 -12.44 -8.18
CA LEU A 129 -5.72 -12.85 -6.78
C LEU A 129 -7.08 -13.45 -6.43
N LEU A 130 -8.18 -12.79 -6.83
CA LEU A 130 -9.53 -13.28 -6.59
C LEU A 130 -9.78 -14.62 -7.30
N LYS A 131 -9.40 -14.74 -8.57
CA LYS A 131 -9.51 -16.01 -9.30
C LYS A 131 -8.70 -17.13 -8.62
N PHE A 132 -7.50 -16.81 -8.15
CA PHE A 132 -6.67 -17.77 -7.43
C PHE A 132 -7.28 -18.16 -6.07
N MET A 133 -7.85 -17.21 -5.34
CA MET A 133 -8.57 -17.48 -4.10
C MET A 133 -9.79 -18.38 -4.32
N ASN A 134 -10.62 -18.08 -5.33
CA ASN A 134 -11.79 -18.88 -5.67
C ASN A 134 -11.39 -20.29 -6.12
N PHE A 135 -10.28 -20.40 -6.87
CA PHE A 135 -9.69 -21.71 -7.21
C PHE A 135 -9.27 -22.50 -5.97
N LEU A 136 -8.55 -21.90 -5.03
CA LEU A 136 -8.15 -22.57 -3.79
C LEU A 136 -9.36 -22.95 -2.93
N TYR A 137 -10.39 -22.10 -2.90
CA TYR A 137 -11.61 -22.33 -2.13
C TYR A 137 -12.38 -23.58 -2.59
N LYS A 138 -12.29 -23.95 -3.88
CA LYS A 138 -12.86 -25.21 -4.41
C LYS A 138 -12.28 -26.46 -3.74
N PHE A 139 -11.04 -26.38 -3.24
CA PHE A 139 -10.37 -27.49 -2.54
C PHE A 139 -10.40 -27.33 -1.02
N ILE A 140 -10.36 -26.09 -0.53
CA ILE A 140 -10.31 -25.75 0.89
C ILE A 140 -11.42 -24.72 1.15
N PRO A 141 -12.65 -25.16 1.48
CA PRO A 141 -13.81 -24.27 1.63
C PRO A 141 -13.77 -23.49 2.95
N ASN A 142 -12.69 -22.73 3.17
CA ASN A 142 -12.47 -21.86 4.31
C ASN A 142 -11.49 -20.75 3.91
N TYR A 143 -12.00 -19.52 3.83
CA TYR A 143 -11.23 -18.37 3.36
C TYR A 143 -10.04 -18.03 4.25
N GLY A 144 -10.05 -18.36 5.55
CA GLY A 144 -8.91 -18.09 6.42
C GLY A 144 -7.68 -18.92 6.04
N TRP A 145 -7.88 -20.21 5.73
CA TRP A 145 -6.81 -21.06 5.20
C TRP A 145 -6.38 -20.67 3.79
N VAL A 146 -7.33 -20.27 2.93
CA VAL A 146 -7.03 -19.74 1.60
C VAL A 146 -6.13 -18.51 1.70
N ILE A 147 -6.45 -17.56 2.60
CA ILE A 147 -5.64 -16.36 2.83
C ILE A 147 -4.23 -16.73 3.29
N ILE A 148 -4.07 -17.70 4.19
CA ILE A 148 -2.75 -18.15 4.65
C ILE A 148 -1.92 -18.71 3.48
N ILE A 149 -2.52 -19.54 2.62
CA ILE A 149 -1.85 -20.10 1.45
C ILE A 149 -1.45 -18.99 0.48
N VAL A 150 -2.35 -18.04 0.22
CA VAL A 150 -2.07 -16.86 -0.62
C VAL A 150 -0.90 -16.05 -0.05
N SER A 151 -0.85 -15.81 1.26
CA SER A 151 0.29 -15.15 1.91
C SER A 151 1.59 -15.90 1.64
N VAL A 152 1.61 -17.22 1.86
CA VAL A 152 2.80 -18.05 1.64
C VAL A 152 3.24 -18.01 0.18
N VAL A 153 2.32 -18.22 -0.77
CA VAL A 153 2.61 -18.18 -2.21
C VAL A 153 3.14 -16.82 -2.64
N SER A 154 2.51 -15.73 -2.19
CA SER A 154 2.99 -14.36 -2.48
C SER A 154 4.41 -14.14 -1.96
N LYS A 155 4.74 -14.68 -0.78
CA LYS A 155 6.07 -14.59 -0.18
C LYS A 155 7.10 -15.42 -0.95
N VAL A 156 6.74 -16.60 -1.45
CA VAL A 156 7.61 -17.43 -2.28
C VAL A 156 7.91 -16.74 -3.61
N ILE A 157 6.91 -16.17 -4.27
CA ILE A 157 7.10 -15.43 -5.53
C ILE A 157 8.03 -14.23 -5.33
N LEU A 158 7.85 -13.50 -4.23
CA LEU A 158 8.68 -12.33 -3.89
C LEU A 158 10.00 -12.70 -3.19
N HIS A 159 10.24 -13.97 -2.90
CA HIS A 159 11.40 -14.45 -2.15
C HIS A 159 12.75 -13.96 -2.70
N PRO A 160 13.07 -14.04 -4.02
CA PRO A 160 14.37 -13.60 -4.52
C PRO A 160 14.61 -12.11 -4.26
N LEU A 161 13.56 -11.30 -4.36
CA LEU A 161 13.63 -9.87 -4.13
C LEU A 161 13.72 -9.54 -2.63
N SER A 162 12.92 -10.20 -1.79
CA SER A 162 13.03 -10.10 -0.33
C SER A 162 14.39 -10.56 0.18
N ARG A 163 15.02 -11.57 -0.43
CA ARG A 163 16.36 -12.02 -0.05
C ARG A 163 17.41 -10.93 -0.27
N LYS A 164 17.37 -10.22 -1.41
CA LYS A 164 18.26 -9.08 -1.68
C LYS A 164 18.05 -7.96 -0.67
N GLN A 165 16.81 -7.67 -0.30
CA GLN A 165 16.47 -6.68 0.72
C GLN A 165 17.06 -7.04 2.10
N PHE A 166 16.82 -8.27 2.56
CA PHE A 166 17.33 -8.74 3.85
C PHE A 166 18.86 -8.82 3.87
N GLN A 167 19.50 -9.16 2.76
CA GLN A 167 20.96 -9.12 2.64
C GLN A 167 21.49 -7.68 2.81
N SER A 168 20.91 -6.71 2.09
CA SER A 168 21.30 -5.30 2.23
C SER A 168 21.11 -4.78 3.67
N MET A 169 20.06 -5.23 4.38
CA MET A 169 19.88 -4.90 5.80
C MET A 169 20.95 -5.51 6.69
N LYS A 170 21.37 -6.76 6.40
CA LYS A 170 22.46 -7.39 7.13
C LYS A 170 23.80 -6.66 6.88
N ASP A 171 24.08 -6.27 5.65
CA ASP A 171 25.31 -5.54 5.32
C ASP A 171 25.33 -4.17 6.02
N MET A 172 24.17 -3.51 6.12
CA MET A 172 24.00 -2.29 6.91
C MET A 172 24.32 -2.51 8.40
N GLN A 173 23.93 -3.66 8.97
CA GLN A 173 24.26 -4.00 10.37
C GLN A 173 25.77 -4.16 10.57
N ASN A 174 26.50 -4.69 9.58
CA ASN A 174 27.94 -4.89 9.68
C ASN A 174 28.72 -3.56 9.72
N VAL A 175 28.21 -2.51 9.06
CA VAL A 175 28.86 -1.18 9.04
C VAL A 175 28.45 -0.27 10.21
N GLN A 176 27.73 -0.82 11.20
CA GLN A 176 27.27 -0.05 12.35
C GLN A 176 28.41 0.56 13.17
N GLY A 177 29.50 -0.20 13.40
CA GLY A 177 30.67 0.28 14.13
C GLY A 177 31.34 1.49 13.45
N PRO A 178 31.74 1.38 12.17
CA PRO A 178 32.26 2.52 11.40
C PRO A 178 31.30 3.72 11.37
N MET A 179 29.99 3.49 11.23
CA MET A 179 28.98 4.55 11.28
C MET A 179 28.95 5.28 12.63
N GLN A 180 29.11 4.57 13.76
CA GLN A 180 29.16 5.19 15.08
C GLN A 180 30.41 6.06 15.24
N LYS A 181 31.58 5.59 14.80
CA LYS A 181 32.83 6.37 14.81
C LYS A 181 32.70 7.68 14.01
N LEU A 182 32.03 7.62 12.85
CA LEU A 182 31.80 8.80 12.01
C LEU A 182 30.89 9.83 12.70
N ARG A 183 29.85 9.37 13.38
CA ARG A 183 28.96 10.22 14.18
C ARG A 183 29.67 10.89 15.32
N GLU A 184 30.59 10.18 15.98
CA GLU A 184 31.37 10.74 17.07
C GLU A 184 32.37 11.80 16.57
N LYS A 185 32.98 11.56 15.42
CA LYS A 185 33.92 12.48 14.78
C LYS A 185 33.27 13.75 14.23
N HIS A 186 32.01 13.66 13.77
CA HIS A 186 31.29 14.76 13.11
C HIS A 186 30.01 15.18 13.85
N LYS A 187 30.02 15.16 15.19
CA LYS A 187 28.85 15.56 16.01
C LYS A 187 28.37 16.98 15.71
N ASP A 188 29.31 17.90 15.48
CA ASP A 188 29.03 19.33 15.30
C ASP A 188 28.83 19.75 13.84
N ASP A 189 29.01 18.83 12.89
CA ASP A 189 28.86 19.09 11.45
C ASP A 189 27.96 18.04 10.78
N PRO A 190 26.62 18.24 10.83
CA PRO A 190 25.67 17.30 10.24
C PRO A 190 25.78 17.20 8.73
N GLN A 191 26.26 18.25 8.04
CA GLN A 191 26.44 18.22 6.59
C GLN A 191 27.60 17.29 6.21
N LYS A 192 28.75 17.45 6.88
CA LYS A 192 29.91 16.58 6.68
C LYS A 192 29.63 15.15 7.12
N LEU A 193 28.92 14.95 8.23
CA LEU A 193 28.47 13.63 8.65
C LEU A 193 27.66 12.93 7.55
N ASN A 194 26.64 13.59 6.97
CA ASN A 194 25.82 12.98 5.93
C ASN A 194 26.63 12.64 4.67
N LYS A 195 27.62 13.47 4.31
CA LYS A 195 28.51 13.22 3.17
C LYS A 195 29.42 12.01 3.41
N GLU A 196 30.15 11.98 4.53
CA GLU A 196 31.04 10.86 4.85
C GLU A 196 30.24 9.56 5.06
N MET A 197 29.01 9.64 5.59
CA MET A 197 28.09 8.49 5.71
C MET A 197 27.72 7.91 4.35
N MET A 198 27.40 8.76 3.37
CA MET A 198 27.12 8.31 2.00
C MET A 198 28.35 7.74 1.31
N GLU A 199 29.53 8.32 1.53
CA GLU A 199 30.80 7.79 1.02
C GLU A 199 31.12 6.41 1.61
N LEU A 200 30.87 6.21 2.91
CA LEU A 200 30.98 4.90 3.56
C LEU A 200 30.03 3.89 2.90
N TYR A 201 28.75 4.22 2.71
CA TYR A 201 27.81 3.32 2.06
C TYR A 201 28.21 2.97 0.63
N LYS A 202 28.70 3.94 -0.15
CA LYS A 202 29.20 3.69 -1.50
C LYS A 202 30.44 2.79 -1.51
N ARG A 203 31.38 3.02 -0.59
CA ARG A 203 32.61 2.23 -0.48
C ARG A 203 32.32 0.77 -0.14
N GLU A 204 31.35 0.55 0.75
CA GLU A 204 30.95 -0.79 1.19
C GLU A 204 29.89 -1.41 0.25
N GLY A 205 29.48 -0.72 -0.82
CA GLY A 205 28.49 -1.22 -1.79
C GLY A 205 27.06 -1.36 -1.24
N ILE A 206 26.74 -0.64 -0.17
CA ILE A 206 25.47 -0.76 0.56
C ILE A 206 24.47 0.29 0.06
N ASN A 207 23.24 -0.13 -0.22
CA ASN A 207 22.14 0.80 -0.52
C ASN A 207 21.38 1.18 0.78
N PRO A 208 21.45 2.45 1.24
CA PRO A 208 20.76 2.86 2.47
C PRO A 208 19.23 2.79 2.38
N MET A 209 18.65 2.76 1.18
CA MET A 209 17.20 2.60 1.00
C MET A 209 16.72 1.15 1.15
N GLY A 210 17.64 0.17 1.25
CA GLY A 210 17.27 -1.25 1.38
C GLY A 210 16.48 -1.60 2.64
N GLY A 211 16.55 -0.78 3.69
CA GLY A 211 15.93 -1.06 5.00
C GLY A 211 14.41 -0.85 5.08
N CYS A 212 13.86 0.15 4.39
CA CYS A 212 12.41 0.41 4.35
C CYS A 212 11.73 -0.20 3.11
N PHE A 213 12.52 -0.65 2.13
CA PHE A 213 12.06 -1.28 0.90
C PHE A 213 11.18 -2.54 1.06
N PRO A 214 11.33 -3.39 2.11
CA PRO A 214 10.48 -4.57 2.30
C PRO A 214 8.99 -4.24 2.35
N MET A 215 8.65 -3.09 2.94
CA MET A 215 7.26 -2.66 3.05
C MET A 215 6.70 -2.20 1.71
N LEU A 216 7.47 -1.41 0.95
CA LEU A 216 7.06 -0.88 -0.35
C LEU A 216 6.79 -1.97 -1.38
N LEU A 217 7.62 -3.02 -1.41
CA LEU A 217 7.43 -4.13 -2.32
C LEU A 217 6.13 -4.90 -2.07
N GLN A 218 5.70 -4.97 -0.80
CA GLN A 218 4.48 -5.67 -0.43
C GLN A 218 3.22 -4.83 -0.68
N MET A 219 3.34 -3.49 -0.79
CA MET A 219 2.20 -2.58 -0.94
C MET A 219 1.27 -2.97 -2.10
N PRO A 220 1.74 -3.32 -3.31
CA PRO A 220 0.84 -3.72 -4.39
C PRO A 220 0.01 -4.96 -4.07
N VAL A 221 0.63 -6.00 -3.50
CA VAL A 221 -0.08 -7.23 -3.12
C VAL A 221 -1.04 -6.96 -1.96
N PHE A 222 -0.63 -6.12 -1.01
CA PHE A 222 -1.49 -5.69 0.09
C PHE A 222 -2.72 -4.93 -0.40
N PHE A 223 -2.56 -3.95 -1.28
CA PHE A 223 -3.69 -3.20 -1.83
C PHE A 223 -4.60 -4.09 -2.68
N ALA A 224 -4.02 -5.00 -3.47
CA ALA A 224 -4.80 -5.96 -4.23
C ALA A 224 -5.68 -6.82 -3.31
N LEU A 225 -5.09 -7.36 -2.25
CA LEU A 225 -5.83 -8.14 -1.27
C LEU A 225 -6.84 -7.28 -0.50
N PHE A 226 -6.48 -6.07 -0.10
CA PHE A 226 -7.41 -5.14 0.56
C PHE A 226 -8.65 -4.90 -0.30
N GLN A 227 -8.49 -4.70 -1.62
CA GLN A 227 -9.61 -4.49 -2.54
C GLN A 227 -10.48 -5.75 -2.62
N VAL A 228 -9.87 -6.93 -2.83
CA VAL A 228 -10.59 -8.20 -2.89
C VAL A 228 -11.36 -8.45 -1.59
N LEU A 229 -10.70 -8.40 -0.43
CA LEU A 229 -11.32 -8.71 0.86
C LEU A 229 -12.42 -7.72 1.27
N ASN A 230 -12.36 -6.46 0.82
CA ASN A 230 -13.36 -5.45 1.18
C ASN A 230 -14.53 -5.32 0.21
N LYS A 231 -14.33 -5.69 -1.07
CA LYS A 231 -15.27 -5.34 -2.15
C LYS A 231 -15.98 -6.53 -2.76
N THR A 232 -15.66 -7.73 -2.32
CA THR A 232 -16.28 -8.95 -2.84
C THR A 232 -17.11 -9.61 -1.72
N ILE A 233 -18.21 -10.26 -2.11
CA ILE A 233 -19.18 -10.82 -1.16
C ILE A 233 -18.73 -12.14 -0.55
N GLU A 234 -17.79 -12.83 -1.19
CA GLU A 234 -17.33 -14.19 -0.87
C GLU A 234 -16.85 -14.33 0.58
N LEU A 235 -16.23 -13.27 1.12
CA LEU A 235 -15.71 -13.28 2.49
C LEU A 235 -16.70 -12.79 3.54
N ARG A 236 -17.87 -12.31 3.11
CA ARG A 236 -18.89 -11.83 4.03
C ARG A 236 -19.38 -13.00 4.88
N HIS A 237 -19.29 -12.86 6.20
CA HIS A 237 -19.66 -13.92 7.16
C HIS A 237 -18.81 -15.21 7.01
N ALA A 238 -17.65 -15.14 6.37
CA ALA A 238 -16.73 -16.25 6.30
C ALA A 238 -16.02 -16.42 7.65
N SER A 239 -16.33 -17.50 8.36
CA SER A 239 -15.64 -17.90 9.60
C SER A 239 -14.29 -18.55 9.29
N TRP A 240 -13.33 -18.42 10.22
CA TRP A 240 -12.05 -19.13 10.12
C TRP A 240 -11.81 -20.09 11.27
N PHE A 241 -11.29 -19.60 12.40
CA PHE A 241 -10.85 -20.42 13.52
C PHE A 241 -11.10 -19.71 14.87
N GLY A 242 -11.53 -20.47 15.88
CA GLY A 242 -11.77 -19.98 17.22
C GLY A 242 -12.86 -18.91 17.27
N TRP A 243 -12.49 -17.69 17.68
CA TRP A 243 -13.40 -16.55 17.85
C TRP A 243 -13.62 -15.74 16.55
N ILE A 244 -12.91 -16.08 15.46
CA ILE A 244 -12.97 -15.33 14.20
C ILE A 244 -14.15 -15.82 13.36
N ASN A 245 -15.29 -15.14 13.51
CA ASN A 245 -16.55 -15.50 12.87
C ASN A 245 -16.83 -14.77 11.54
N ASP A 246 -16.09 -13.70 11.22
CA ASP A 246 -16.27 -12.93 9.99
C ASP A 246 -14.96 -12.30 9.51
N LEU A 247 -14.41 -12.82 8.41
CA LEU A 247 -13.17 -12.33 7.80
C LEU A 247 -13.32 -10.95 7.13
N SER A 248 -14.55 -10.53 6.82
CA SER A 248 -14.85 -9.25 6.17
C SER A 248 -15.00 -8.06 7.12
N ARG A 249 -14.99 -8.33 8.44
CA ARG A 249 -15.17 -7.34 9.50
C ARG A 249 -13.95 -7.28 10.43
N PRO A 250 -13.76 -6.18 11.19
CA PRO A 250 -12.78 -6.14 12.25
C PRO A 250 -12.96 -7.32 13.22
N GLU A 251 -11.84 -7.90 13.66
CA GLU A 251 -11.88 -9.00 14.62
C GLU A 251 -12.24 -8.49 16.01
N VAL A 252 -13.10 -9.23 16.72
CA VAL A 252 -13.45 -8.96 18.12
C VAL A 252 -13.42 -10.28 18.86
N LEU A 253 -12.47 -10.42 19.79
CA LEU A 253 -12.35 -11.57 20.69
C LEU A 253 -13.40 -11.50 21.80
N PHE A 254 -13.58 -10.33 22.41
CA PHE A 254 -14.63 -10.06 23.39
C PHE A 254 -14.98 -8.57 23.43
N GLU A 255 -16.18 -8.23 23.88
CA GLU A 255 -16.61 -6.86 24.12
C GLU A 255 -16.17 -6.40 25.52
N MET A 256 -15.52 -5.25 25.61
CA MET A 256 -15.16 -4.60 26.87
C MET A 256 -16.37 -3.88 27.46
N PRO A 257 -16.47 -3.79 28.81
CA PRO A 257 -17.57 -3.09 29.47
C PRO A 257 -17.54 -1.56 29.29
N PHE A 258 -16.46 -1.02 28.73
CA PHE A 258 -16.31 0.40 28.43
C PHE A 258 -15.67 0.59 27.04
N PRO A 259 -16.08 1.62 26.27
CA PRO A 259 -15.42 1.95 25.02
C PRO A 259 -14.11 2.68 25.25
N ILE A 260 -13.05 2.31 24.53
CA ILE A 260 -11.79 3.05 24.49
C ILE A 260 -11.84 4.04 23.31
N PRO A 261 -11.48 5.33 23.51
CA PRO A 261 -11.38 6.28 22.41
C PRO A 261 -10.54 5.72 21.26
N PHE A 262 -11.04 5.84 20.03
CA PHE A 262 -10.44 5.32 18.79
C PHE A 262 -10.38 3.80 18.61
N LEU A 263 -10.51 2.97 19.65
CA LEU A 263 -10.53 1.49 19.53
C LEU A 263 -11.96 0.92 19.54
N GLY A 264 -12.90 1.59 20.19
CA GLY A 264 -14.25 1.07 20.40
C GLY A 264 -14.35 0.15 21.62
N SER A 265 -15.42 -0.66 21.69
CA SER A 265 -15.67 -1.60 22.79
C SER A 265 -15.07 -2.98 22.54
N GLY A 266 -14.91 -3.40 21.29
CA GLY A 266 -14.36 -4.73 20.98
C GLY A 266 -12.85 -4.80 21.22
N PHE A 267 -12.40 -5.86 21.89
CA PHE A 267 -10.97 -6.20 22.00
C PHE A 267 -10.52 -7.08 20.84
N SER A 268 -9.55 -6.63 20.05
CA SER A 268 -9.00 -7.36 18.89
C SER A 268 -7.61 -7.93 19.19
N LEU A 269 -7.47 -9.25 19.21
CA LEU A 269 -6.19 -9.91 19.46
C LEU A 269 -5.26 -9.89 18.24
N LEU A 270 -5.79 -10.09 17.02
CA LEU A 270 -4.99 -10.21 15.80
C LEU A 270 -4.12 -8.98 15.52
N PRO A 271 -4.65 -7.73 15.56
CA PRO A 271 -3.84 -6.53 15.35
C PRO A 271 -2.74 -6.36 16.41
N ILE A 272 -3.01 -6.73 17.67
CA ILE A 272 -2.04 -6.62 18.77
C ILE A 272 -0.86 -7.58 18.55
N VAL A 273 -1.15 -8.84 18.21
CA VAL A 273 -0.12 -9.84 17.89
C VAL A 273 0.68 -9.41 16.66
N MET A 274 -0.01 -8.90 15.63
CA MET A 274 0.62 -8.37 14.42
C MET A 274 1.58 -7.22 14.75
N GLY A 275 1.15 -6.25 15.57
CA GLY A 275 1.97 -5.14 16.05
C GLY A 275 3.18 -5.60 16.85
N GLY A 276 3.00 -6.56 17.76
CA GLY A 276 4.10 -7.16 18.52
C GLY A 276 5.15 -7.83 17.61
N LEU A 277 4.70 -8.58 16.60
CA LEU A 277 5.58 -9.17 15.59
C LEU A 277 6.30 -8.12 14.75
N MET A 278 5.61 -7.06 14.35
CA MET A 278 6.19 -5.95 13.59
C MET A 278 7.27 -5.23 14.41
N PHE A 279 7.00 -4.94 15.68
CA PHE A 279 7.97 -4.37 16.61
C PHE A 279 9.21 -5.26 16.73
N TRP A 280 9.00 -6.56 16.92
CA TRP A 280 10.09 -7.51 17.04
C TRP A 280 10.95 -7.59 15.77
N GLN A 281 10.31 -7.67 14.61
CA GLN A 281 10.98 -7.66 13.31
C GLN A 281 11.80 -6.38 13.09
N GLN A 282 11.23 -5.21 13.40
CA GLN A 282 11.92 -3.94 13.26
C GLN A 282 13.12 -3.84 14.21
N LYS A 283 12.95 -4.23 15.48
CA LYS A 283 14.03 -4.25 16.47
C LYS A 283 15.22 -5.12 16.04
N MET A 284 14.95 -6.21 15.31
CA MET A 284 15.99 -7.09 14.75
C MET A 284 16.70 -6.48 13.52
N SER A 285 16.11 -5.47 12.90
CA SER A 285 16.57 -4.88 11.63
C SER A 285 17.25 -3.52 11.80
N THR A 286 16.88 -2.75 12.83
CA THR A 286 17.29 -1.35 12.96
C THR A 286 18.73 -1.17 13.40
N VAL A 287 19.45 -0.34 12.63
CA VAL A 287 20.88 -0.06 12.82
C VAL A 287 21.12 1.37 13.33
N ASP A 288 20.28 2.31 12.90
CA ASP A 288 20.47 3.74 13.14
C ASP A 288 19.62 4.24 14.35
N PRO A 289 20.24 4.85 15.38
CA PRO A 289 19.56 5.62 16.41
C PRO A 289 18.48 6.61 15.93
N ARG A 290 18.67 7.25 14.76
CA ARG A 290 17.69 8.17 14.15
C ARG A 290 16.41 7.46 13.74
N GLN A 291 16.45 6.15 13.51
CA GLN A 291 15.30 5.32 13.15
C GLN A 291 14.59 4.72 14.37
N LYS A 292 15.10 4.92 15.61
CA LYS A 292 14.48 4.38 16.82
C LYS A 292 13.02 4.79 16.94
N ALA A 293 12.68 6.05 16.67
CA ALA A 293 11.30 6.53 16.71
C ALA A 293 10.38 5.70 15.80
N MET A 294 10.83 5.36 14.59
CA MET A 294 10.06 4.52 13.65
C MET A 294 9.82 3.12 14.19
N VAL A 295 10.81 2.51 14.86
CA VAL A 295 10.71 1.16 15.45
C VAL A 295 9.61 1.06 16.50
N TYR A 296 9.43 2.10 17.31
CA TYR A 296 8.41 2.10 18.37
C TYR A 296 7.07 2.62 17.85
N MET A 297 7.08 3.69 17.06
CA MET A 297 5.86 4.37 16.63
C MET A 297 5.12 3.64 15.52
N MET A 298 5.81 3.04 14.54
CA MET A 298 5.14 2.37 13.41
C MET A 298 4.31 1.16 13.85
N PRO A 299 4.81 0.23 14.68
CA PRO A 299 3.99 -0.89 15.12
C PRO A 299 2.75 -0.44 15.88
N ILE A 300 2.86 0.60 16.70
CA ILE A 300 1.71 1.19 17.40
C ILE A 300 0.72 1.76 16.37
N LEU A 301 1.17 2.64 15.47
CA LEU A 301 0.32 3.24 14.44
C LEU A 301 -0.40 2.18 13.59
N PHE A 302 0.33 1.16 13.14
CA PHE A 302 -0.23 0.06 12.34
C PHE A 302 -1.21 -0.79 13.14
N THR A 303 -0.96 -1.02 14.43
CA THR A 303 -1.92 -1.71 15.31
C THR A 303 -3.24 -0.95 15.39
N PHE A 304 -3.19 0.36 15.65
CA PHE A 304 -4.38 1.22 15.70
C PHE A 304 -5.11 1.29 14.36
N LEU A 305 -4.37 1.34 13.24
CA LEU A 305 -4.94 1.34 11.90
C LEU A 305 -5.65 0.01 11.59
N PHE A 306 -4.98 -1.11 11.82
CA PHE A 306 -5.48 -2.45 11.51
C PHE A 306 -6.59 -2.90 12.47
N TYR A 307 -6.75 -2.23 13.61
CA TYR A 307 -7.87 -2.43 14.52
C TYR A 307 -9.24 -2.22 13.85
N ARG A 308 -9.31 -1.37 12.82
CA ARG A 308 -10.53 -1.11 12.06
C ARG A 308 -10.61 -1.87 10.73
N PHE A 309 -9.62 -2.67 10.41
CA PHE A 309 -9.54 -3.35 9.12
C PHE A 309 -10.17 -4.76 9.20
N PRO A 310 -10.64 -5.31 8.07
CA PRO A 310 -11.14 -6.68 8.02
C PRO A 310 -10.10 -7.68 8.56
N SER A 311 -10.56 -8.60 9.40
CA SER A 311 -9.69 -9.57 10.07
C SER A 311 -8.93 -10.46 9.09
N GLY A 312 -9.50 -10.76 7.91
CA GLY A 312 -8.79 -11.49 6.86
C GLY A 312 -7.54 -10.75 6.34
N LEU A 313 -7.59 -9.41 6.28
CA LEU A 313 -6.43 -8.62 5.88
C LEU A 313 -5.36 -8.57 6.98
N VAL A 314 -5.80 -8.47 8.24
CA VAL A 314 -4.91 -8.53 9.40
C VAL A 314 -4.21 -9.90 9.46
N LEU A 315 -4.95 -10.98 9.22
CA LEU A 315 -4.42 -12.34 9.15
C LEU A 315 -3.34 -12.47 8.08
N TYR A 316 -3.59 -11.98 6.87
CA TYR A 316 -2.59 -11.95 5.80
C TYR A 316 -1.30 -11.23 6.23
N TRP A 317 -1.43 -10.07 6.87
CA TRP A 317 -0.29 -9.30 7.33
C TRP A 317 0.50 -10.04 8.42
N LEU A 318 -0.22 -10.67 9.36
CA LEU A 318 0.38 -11.47 10.42
C LEU A 318 1.21 -12.62 9.85
N VAL A 319 0.64 -13.40 8.92
CA VAL A 319 1.33 -14.52 8.26
C VAL A 319 2.57 -14.01 7.51
N ASN A 320 2.44 -12.89 6.81
CA ASN A 320 3.57 -12.27 6.12
C ASN A 320 4.68 -11.78 7.07
N ASN A 321 4.34 -11.21 8.23
CA ASN A 321 5.32 -10.83 9.24
C ASN A 321 6.07 -12.07 9.75
N VAL A 322 5.36 -13.15 10.10
CA VAL A 322 5.97 -14.42 10.56
C VAL A 322 6.94 -14.96 9.52
N MET A 323 6.52 -15.04 8.25
CA MET A 323 7.35 -15.52 7.15
C MET A 323 8.57 -14.62 6.92
N SER A 324 8.40 -13.30 7.03
CA SER A 324 9.48 -12.33 6.87
C SER A 324 10.53 -12.46 7.97
N ILE A 325 10.10 -12.67 9.23
CA ILE A 325 11.00 -12.92 10.35
C ILE A 325 11.75 -14.24 10.15
N ALA A 326 11.07 -15.30 9.69
CA ALA A 326 11.70 -16.57 9.39
C ALA A 326 12.77 -16.43 8.29
N GLN A 327 12.45 -15.73 7.21
CA GLN A 327 13.39 -15.44 6.12
C GLN A 327 14.60 -14.62 6.60
N GLN A 328 14.36 -13.57 7.37
CA GLN A 328 15.41 -12.71 7.93
C GLN A 328 16.36 -13.50 8.83
N ARG A 329 15.80 -14.34 9.73
CA ARG A 329 16.58 -15.23 10.59
C ARG A 329 17.45 -16.20 9.81
N SER A 330 16.91 -16.78 8.74
CA SER A 330 17.64 -17.70 7.86
C SER A 330 18.86 -16.99 7.24
N ILE A 331 18.67 -15.78 6.72
CA ILE A 331 19.74 -14.98 6.08
C ILE A 331 20.80 -14.54 7.11
N GLN A 332 20.38 -14.11 8.30
CA GLN A 332 21.30 -13.74 9.36
C GLN A 332 22.18 -14.91 9.80
N LYS A 333 21.61 -16.12 9.94
CA LYS A 333 22.36 -17.35 10.24
C LYS A 333 23.30 -17.75 9.10
N ALA A 334 22.85 -17.66 7.84
CA ALA A 334 23.62 -18.11 6.69
C ALA A 334 24.88 -17.27 6.42
N GLY A 335 24.84 -15.94 6.63
CA GLY A 335 25.95 -15.07 6.22
C GLY A 335 27.09 -14.89 7.23
N GLY A 336 27.38 -15.85 8.14
CA GLY A 336 28.56 -15.83 9.02
C GLY A 336 28.66 -14.68 10.04
N LYS A 337 29.47 -14.86 11.09
CA LYS A 337 29.78 -13.82 12.10
C LYS A 337 30.60 -12.68 11.46
N PRO A 338 30.46 -11.43 11.92
CA PRO A 338 31.31 -10.34 11.45
C PRO A 338 32.78 -10.70 11.66
N LYS A 339 33.65 -10.38 10.69
CA LYS A 339 35.10 -10.36 10.89
C LYS A 339 35.37 -9.39 12.05
N LYS A 340 35.61 -9.94 13.24
CA LYS A 340 36.21 -9.21 14.35
C LYS A 340 37.54 -8.67 13.87
N ASP A 341 37.68 -7.35 13.93
CA ASP A 341 38.92 -6.62 14.21
C ASP A 341 40.20 -7.38 13.85
N ALA A 342 40.57 -7.33 12.57
CA ALA A 342 41.90 -7.69 12.11
C ALA A 342 42.48 -6.49 11.35
N ASP A 343 42.57 -5.35 12.05
CA ASP A 343 43.73 -4.44 11.96
C ASP A 343 43.68 -3.41 13.10
N ALA A 344 43.89 -3.89 14.32
CA ALA A 344 44.43 -3.07 15.40
C ALA A 344 45.84 -3.59 15.64
N GLY A 345 46.79 -3.15 14.80
CA GLY A 345 48.22 -3.41 15.01
C GLY A 345 48.72 -2.67 16.25
N PRO A 346 49.55 -3.30 17.11
CA PRO A 346 50.08 -2.69 18.31
C PRO A 346 51.15 -1.65 17.96
N GLY A 347 51.28 -0.63 18.81
CA GLY A 347 52.10 0.56 18.57
C GLY A 347 53.60 0.30 18.36
N ALA A 348 54.23 1.25 17.67
CA ALA A 348 55.66 1.52 17.72
C ALA A 348 55.90 3.03 17.56
N ASP A 349 56.32 3.62 18.67
CA ASP A 349 57.25 4.72 18.88
C ASP A 349 57.13 6.09 18.18
N ALA A 350 57.09 7.09 19.06
CA ALA A 350 57.47 8.47 18.83
C ALA A 350 58.96 8.58 18.45
N THR A 351 59.29 9.33 17.40
CA THR A 351 60.45 10.25 17.34
C THR A 351 60.26 11.20 16.15
N THR A 352 60.06 12.50 16.43
CA THR A 352 60.18 13.60 15.44
C THR A 352 61.68 13.87 15.19
N PRO A 353 62.09 14.45 14.04
CA PRO A 353 62.19 15.92 14.01
C PRO A 353 61.80 16.59 12.66
N GLN A 354 61.31 17.83 12.78
CA GLN A 354 61.15 18.84 11.72
C GLN A 354 62.44 19.10 10.93
N PRO A 355 62.36 19.73 9.74
CA PRO A 355 63.37 20.68 9.30
C PRO A 355 62.85 22.12 9.36
N ALA A 356 63.76 22.98 9.84
CA ALA A 356 63.61 24.41 10.04
C ALA A 356 63.68 25.24 8.75
N ALA A 357 63.25 26.49 8.88
CA ALA A 357 63.11 27.52 7.86
C ALA A 357 64.42 28.01 7.20
N GLY A 358 64.30 28.48 5.95
CA GLY A 358 65.25 29.36 5.26
C GLY A 358 64.51 30.52 4.57
N LYS A 359 64.93 31.75 4.90
CA LYS A 359 64.31 33.07 4.61
C LYS A 359 64.42 33.51 3.13
N HIS A 360 63.48 34.34 2.64
CA HIS A 360 63.79 35.71 2.18
C HIS A 360 62.55 36.61 1.89
N SER A 361 62.55 37.77 2.57
CA SER A 361 62.05 39.14 2.25
C SER A 361 60.70 39.43 1.54
N LYS A 362 59.85 40.18 2.27
CA LYS A 362 58.84 41.19 1.84
C LYS A 362 59.53 42.53 1.42
N PRO A 363 58.85 43.68 1.12
CA PRO A 363 57.44 43.98 0.74
C PRO A 363 57.30 45.00 -0.44
N GLY A 364 56.07 45.24 -0.93
CA GLY A 364 55.76 46.43 -1.73
C GLY A 364 54.26 46.76 -1.81
N LYS A 365 53.83 47.83 -1.13
CA LYS A 365 52.50 48.45 -1.26
C LYS A 365 52.44 49.30 -2.54
N ALA A 366 51.31 49.30 -3.26
CA ALA A 366 50.83 50.48 -3.99
C ALA A 366 49.32 50.40 -4.24
N LYS A 367 48.60 51.42 -3.75
CA LYS A 367 47.24 51.80 -4.18
C LYS A 367 47.33 52.41 -5.58
N ALA A 368 46.34 52.16 -6.44
CA ALA A 368 45.93 53.13 -7.45
C ALA A 368 44.45 52.94 -7.82
N ARG A 369 43.84 54.07 -8.18
CA ARG A 369 42.43 54.44 -8.11
C ARG A 369 41.87 54.54 -9.54
N GLY A 370 40.70 53.96 -9.75
CA GLY A 370 39.65 54.49 -10.64
C GLY A 370 39.73 54.22 -12.15
N LYS A 371 38.65 53.73 -12.74
CA LYS A 371 37.74 54.53 -13.58
C LYS A 371 36.46 53.77 -13.97
N LYS A 372 35.42 54.57 -14.15
CA LYS A 372 34.03 54.26 -14.53
C LYS A 372 33.90 53.70 -15.96
N SER A 373 32.86 52.89 -16.18
CA SER A 373 31.87 53.00 -17.28
C SER A 373 30.70 52.05 -16.92
N ARG A 374 29.45 52.49 -16.65
CA ARG A 374 28.34 52.81 -17.61
C ARG A 374 28.29 51.81 -18.78
N ALA A 375 27.19 51.18 -19.18
CA ALA A 375 25.78 51.46 -18.95
C ALA A 375 24.86 50.30 -19.43
N THR A 376 23.63 50.27 -18.91
CA THR A 376 22.32 49.94 -19.53
C THR A 376 21.97 48.61 -20.23
N ALA A 377 20.73 48.20 -19.88
CA ALA A 377 19.66 47.59 -20.70
C ALA A 377 19.70 46.06 -20.87
N LYS A 378 18.59 45.31 -20.88
CA LYS A 378 17.15 45.63 -20.98
C LYS A 378 16.36 44.39 -20.57
N GLU A 379 15.17 44.60 -20.03
CA GLU A 379 14.08 43.61 -19.91
C GLU A 379 13.58 43.12 -21.28
N ILE A 380 12.69 42.12 -21.18
CA ILE A 380 11.61 41.68 -22.10
C ILE A 380 11.96 40.39 -22.88
N THR A 381 11.50 39.24 -22.40
CA THR A 381 10.23 38.63 -22.87
C THR A 381 9.69 37.65 -21.84
#